data_AF-N9VK43-F1
#
_entry.id   AF-N9VK43-F1
#
_cell.length_a   1.000
_cell.length_b   1.000
_cell.length_c   1.000
_cell.angle_alpha   90.00
_cell.angle_beta   90.00
_cell.angle_gamma   90.00
#
_symmetry.space_group_name_H-M   'P 1'
#
loop_
_entity.id
_entity.type
_entity.pdbx_description
1 polymer ?
#
loop_
_entity_poly.entity_id
_entity_poly.type
_entity_poly.pdbx_seq_one_letter_code
_entity_poly.pdbx_strand_id
1 'polypeptide(L)'
;MWLRESALLAALLWVEVATAGELWLVELEGDDGLTLDMMGARVERGSAPVWRAGRLDGEPLRPGDRLALWVEQGVALRIEVQEHPAPIRDPWRRGQDRVASLDGNELTLAHLGRVTWDERVAWVNGSAADLAPGRELVLTRDGAGVLIEILIVNPEE
;
A
#
# COMPACT_ATOMS: atom_id res chain seq x y z
N MET A 1 22.63 43.03 -22.42
CA MET A 1 21.38 42.94 -21.66
C MET A 1 20.67 41.65 -22.07
N TRP A 2 21.26 40.55 -21.62
CA TRP A 2 20.68 39.21 -21.64
C TRP A 2 19.73 39.08 -20.44
N LEU A 3 18.93 38.01 -20.37
CA LEU A 3 18.07 37.62 -19.22
C LEU A 3 16.64 38.19 -19.17
N ARG A 4 15.88 38.27 -20.29
CA ARG A 4 14.42 38.46 -20.17
C ARG A 4 13.54 37.49 -20.96
N GLU A 5 14.12 36.56 -21.71
CA GLU A 5 13.33 35.60 -22.51
C GLU A 5 13.42 34.15 -21.98
N SER A 6 14.28 33.90 -20.98
CA SER A 6 14.45 32.57 -20.37
C SER A 6 13.40 32.23 -19.31
N ALA A 7 12.55 33.19 -18.91
CA ALA A 7 11.58 33.00 -17.83
C ALA A 7 10.30 32.26 -18.25
N LEU A 8 9.94 32.29 -19.54
CA LEU A 8 8.74 31.62 -20.04
C LEU A 8 8.92 30.12 -20.28
N LEU A 9 10.15 29.63 -20.37
CA LEU A 9 10.45 28.19 -20.41
C LEU A 9 10.49 27.55 -19.02
N ALA A 10 10.67 28.32 -17.95
CA ALA A 10 10.60 27.82 -16.57
C ALA A 10 9.15 27.54 -16.12
N ALA A 11 8.16 28.15 -16.79
CA ALA A 11 6.74 27.92 -16.52
C ALA A 11 6.20 26.62 -17.16
N LEU A 12 6.99 25.95 -18.02
CA LEU A 12 6.62 24.68 -18.67
C LEU A 12 7.23 23.45 -17.99
N LEU A 13 8.01 23.63 -16.92
CA LEU A 13 8.66 22.54 -16.17
C LEU A 13 7.95 22.17 -14.87
N TRP A 14 6.81 22.79 -14.59
CA TRP A 14 5.83 22.23 -13.64
C TRP A 14 5.06 21.12 -14.35
N VAL A 15 5.80 20.11 -14.79
CA VAL A 15 5.25 18.77 -14.86
C VAL A 15 5.17 18.33 -13.40
N GLU A 16 4.11 18.77 -12.71
CA GLU A 16 3.52 17.88 -11.73
C GLU A 16 3.12 16.65 -12.54
N VAL A 17 4.01 15.65 -12.58
CA VAL A 17 3.52 14.29 -12.63
C VAL A 17 2.73 14.19 -11.34
N ALA A 18 1.43 14.49 -11.41
CA ALA A 18 0.49 14.10 -10.39
C ALA A 18 0.64 12.58 -10.30
N THR A 19 1.50 12.13 -9.40
CA THR A 19 1.56 10.73 -8.99
C THR A 19 0.24 10.52 -8.29
N ALA A 20 -0.77 10.06 -9.02
CA ALA A 20 -2.07 9.73 -8.48
C ALA A 20 -1.82 8.95 -7.18
N GLY A 21 -2.39 9.43 -6.06
CA GLY A 21 -2.13 8.88 -4.74
C GLY A 21 -2.19 7.35 -4.75
N GLU A 22 -1.19 6.73 -4.15
CA GLU A 22 -1.02 5.29 -4.14
C GLU A 22 -1.99 4.68 -3.13
N LEU A 23 -2.77 3.68 -3.56
CA LEU A 23 -3.66 2.95 -2.66
C LEU A 23 -2.89 1.85 -1.93
N TRP A 24 -2.89 1.90 -0.59
CA TRP A 24 -2.33 0.87 0.27
C TRP A 24 -3.45 0.19 1.05
N LEU A 25 -3.39 -1.14 1.12
CA LEU A 25 -4.44 -2.00 1.71
C LEU A 25 -3.79 -2.87 2.78
N VAL A 26 -3.77 -2.38 4.01
CA VAL A 26 -2.82 -2.86 5.03
C VAL A 26 -3.50 -3.02 6.38
N GLU A 27 -2.94 -3.85 7.24
CA GLU A 27 -3.34 -3.89 8.65
C GLU A 27 -2.47 -2.91 9.43
N LEU A 28 -3.10 -2.14 10.32
CA LEU A 28 -2.41 -1.20 11.19
C LEU A 28 -1.72 -1.94 12.33
N GLU A 29 -0.45 -1.69 12.56
CA GLU A 29 0.27 -2.16 13.75
C GLU A 29 0.26 -1.13 14.87
N GLY A 30 0.40 0.14 14.52
CA GLY A 30 0.55 1.22 15.48
C GLY A 30 0.13 2.57 14.91
N ASP A 31 -0.37 3.43 15.78
CA ASP A 31 -0.71 4.82 15.48
C ASP A 31 -0.31 5.66 16.69
N ASP A 32 0.71 6.51 16.50
CA ASP A 32 1.19 7.45 17.53
C ASP A 32 0.57 8.85 17.38
N GLY A 33 -0.40 9.01 16.47
CA GLY A 33 -1.04 10.27 16.12
C GLY A 33 -0.26 11.12 15.12
N LEU A 34 0.99 10.77 14.82
CA LEU A 34 1.82 11.43 13.80
C LEU A 34 2.07 10.51 12.60
N THR A 35 2.22 9.22 12.87
CA THR A 35 2.57 8.20 11.91
C THR A 35 1.70 6.96 12.11
N LEU A 36 1.47 6.27 10.99
CA LEU A 36 0.83 4.98 10.93
C LEU A 36 1.92 3.94 10.63
N ASP A 37 2.01 2.95 11.51
CA ASP A 37 2.91 1.82 11.38
C ASP A 37 2.16 0.63 10.80
N MET A 38 2.77 -0.03 9.81
CA MET A 38 2.27 -1.24 9.18
C MET A 38 3.44 -2.19 8.93
N MET A 39 3.13 -3.46 8.64
CA MET A 39 4.16 -4.48 8.39
C MET A 39 5.14 -4.03 7.31
N GLY A 40 6.38 -3.75 7.74
CA GLY A 40 7.50 -3.31 6.90
C GLY A 40 7.36 -1.93 6.27
N ALA A 41 6.44 -1.06 6.74
CA ALA A 41 6.29 0.29 6.21
C ALA A 41 5.71 1.29 7.22
N ARG A 42 6.01 2.57 7.04
CA ARG A 42 5.46 3.67 7.83
C ARG A 42 4.96 4.78 6.92
N VAL A 43 3.83 5.38 7.28
CA VAL A 43 3.23 6.52 6.57
C VAL A 43 2.99 7.66 7.55
N GLU A 44 3.29 8.89 7.16
CA GLU A 44 2.91 10.06 7.95
C GLU A 44 1.39 10.22 7.89
N ARG A 45 0.75 10.32 9.06
CA ARG A 45 -0.71 10.45 9.15
C ARG A 45 -1.20 11.78 8.57
N GLY A 46 -0.41 12.83 8.72
CA GLY A 46 -0.78 14.19 8.32
C GLY A 46 -2.10 14.64 8.95
N SER A 47 -2.91 15.36 8.19
CA SER A 47 -4.28 15.75 8.57
C SER A 47 -5.35 14.86 7.93
N ALA A 48 -4.99 13.63 7.55
CA ALA A 48 -5.89 12.73 6.83
C ALA A 48 -7.16 12.46 7.65
N PRO A 49 -8.36 12.69 7.09
CA PRO A 49 -9.59 12.29 7.73
C PRO A 49 -9.71 10.77 7.77
N VAL A 50 -10.19 10.24 8.90
CA VAL A 50 -10.54 8.83 9.05
C VAL A 50 -12.00 8.64 8.66
N TRP A 51 -12.26 7.61 7.86
CA TRP A 51 -13.58 7.22 7.42
C TRP A 51 -13.88 5.79 7.86
N ARG A 52 -15.12 5.53 8.26
CA ARG A 52 -15.64 4.19 8.52
C ARG A 52 -17.03 4.08 7.91
N ALA A 53 -17.26 3.03 7.10
CA ALA A 53 -18.51 2.83 6.37
C ALA A 53 -19.01 4.10 5.62
N GLY A 54 -18.09 4.82 4.97
CA GLY A 54 -18.38 6.03 4.19
C GLY A 54 -18.73 7.29 5.01
N ARG A 55 -18.51 7.29 6.33
CA ARG A 55 -18.71 8.46 7.19
C ARG A 55 -17.41 8.88 7.85
N LEU A 56 -17.23 10.19 8.06
CA LEU A 56 -16.15 10.70 8.90
C LEU A 56 -16.29 10.09 10.29
N ASP A 57 -15.20 9.48 10.74
CA ASP A 57 -15.10 8.82 12.03
C ASP A 57 -14.13 9.60 12.91
N GLY A 58 -14.55 9.89 14.13
CA GLY A 58 -13.74 10.56 15.14
C GLY A 58 -13.08 9.58 16.12
N GLU A 59 -13.41 8.30 16.02
CA GLU A 59 -12.81 7.27 16.85
C GLU A 59 -11.33 7.08 16.49
N PRO A 60 -10.46 6.82 17.49
CA PRO A 60 -9.07 6.52 17.23
C PRO A 60 -8.92 5.20 16.46
N LEU A 61 -7.93 5.15 15.57
CA LEU A 61 -7.53 3.91 14.92
C LEU A 61 -6.93 2.95 15.95
N ARG A 62 -7.08 1.65 15.72
CA ARG A 62 -6.60 0.61 16.62
C ARG A 62 -5.69 -0.36 15.89
N PRO A 63 -4.62 -0.86 16.54
CA PRO A 63 -3.88 -2.00 16.00
C PRO A 63 -4.82 -3.15 15.61
N GLY A 64 -4.59 -3.72 14.44
CA GLY A 64 -5.45 -4.73 13.81
C GLY A 64 -6.55 -4.16 12.91
N ASP A 65 -6.79 -2.83 12.89
CA ASP A 65 -7.69 -2.23 11.91
C ASP A 65 -7.14 -2.44 10.49
N ARG A 66 -7.96 -2.98 9.59
CA ARG A 66 -7.63 -3.04 8.15
C ARG A 66 -7.96 -1.71 7.51
N LEU A 67 -6.99 -1.11 6.83
CA LEU A 67 -7.08 0.23 6.27
C LEU A 67 -6.93 0.20 4.76
N ALA A 68 -7.75 1.00 4.08
CA ALA A 68 -7.45 1.54 2.77
C ALA A 68 -6.87 2.96 2.96
N LEU A 69 -5.61 3.13 2.59
CA LEU A 69 -4.86 4.38 2.72
C LEU A 69 -4.55 4.91 1.33
N TRP A 70 -4.92 6.16 1.06
CA TRP A 70 -4.42 6.87 -0.11
C TRP A 70 -3.21 7.67 0.31
N VAL A 71 -2.05 7.33 -0.25
CA VAL A 71 -0.75 7.86 0.17
C VAL A 71 -0.14 8.65 -0.97
N GLU A 72 0.35 9.84 -0.68
CA GLU A 72 1.13 10.65 -1.62
C GLU A 72 2.43 11.06 -0.94
N GLN A 73 3.57 10.73 -1.57
CA GLN A 73 4.90 11.07 -1.06
C GLN A 73 5.14 10.64 0.40
N GLY A 74 4.57 9.49 0.81
CA GLY A 74 4.70 8.96 2.17
C GLY A 74 3.73 9.56 3.18
N VAL A 75 2.80 10.44 2.76
CA VAL A 75 1.79 11.07 3.60
C VAL A 75 0.40 10.53 3.27
N ALA A 76 -0.38 10.17 4.28
CA ALA A 76 -1.77 9.80 4.11
C ALA A 76 -2.61 11.03 3.72
N LEU A 77 -3.43 10.87 2.67
CA LEU A 77 -4.42 11.85 2.22
C LEU A 77 -5.82 11.48 2.68
N ARG A 78 -6.09 10.18 2.82
CA ARG A 78 -7.36 9.61 3.27
C ARG A 78 -7.10 8.27 3.93
N ILE A 79 -7.80 8.02 5.03
CA ILE A 79 -7.77 6.76 5.75
C ILE A 79 -9.19 6.21 5.79
N GLU A 80 -9.38 4.97 5.34
CA GLU A 80 -10.69 4.31 5.40
C GLU A 80 -10.57 2.95 6.06
N VAL A 81 -11.26 2.77 7.19
CA VAL A 81 -11.29 1.51 7.92
C VAL A 81 -12.23 0.53 7.22
N GLN A 82 -11.68 -0.62 6.84
CA GLN A 82 -12.36 -1.70 6.11
C GLN A 82 -12.98 -2.68 7.12
N GLU A 83 -14.29 -2.59 7.35
CA GLU A 83 -15.00 -3.54 8.22
C GLU A 83 -15.11 -4.93 7.57
N HIS A 84 -15.24 -4.96 6.25
CA HIS A 84 -15.23 -6.18 5.46
C HIS A 84 -14.34 -5.92 4.24
N PRO A 85 -13.29 -6.71 4.01
CA PRO A 85 -12.48 -6.57 2.80
C PRO A 85 -13.35 -6.96 1.59
N ALA A 86 -13.91 -5.94 0.94
CA ALA A 86 -14.62 -6.11 -0.32
C ALA A 86 -13.61 -6.42 -1.43
N PRO A 87 -14.01 -7.07 -2.55
CA PRO A 87 -13.13 -7.24 -3.69
C PRO A 87 -12.69 -5.88 -4.22
N ILE A 88 -11.39 -5.59 -4.15
CA ILE A 88 -10.86 -4.27 -4.44
C ILE A 88 -10.63 -4.14 -5.94
N ARG A 89 -11.21 -3.10 -6.53
CA ARG A 89 -11.18 -2.84 -7.98
C ARG A 89 -10.10 -1.84 -8.38
N ASP A 90 -9.69 -1.00 -7.44
CA ASP A 90 -8.68 0.02 -7.68
C ASP A 90 -7.27 -0.60 -7.65
N PRO A 91 -6.35 -0.11 -8.48
CA PRO A 91 -4.98 -0.58 -8.48
C PRO A 91 -4.30 -0.19 -7.16
N TRP A 92 -4.00 -1.18 -6.33
CA TRP A 92 -3.22 -1.00 -5.12
C TRP A 92 -1.72 -1.09 -5.39
N ARG A 93 -0.96 -0.35 -4.58
CA ARG A 93 0.51 -0.32 -4.60
C ARG A 93 1.11 -1.20 -3.52
N ARG A 94 0.50 -1.21 -2.33
CA ARG A 94 0.87 -2.10 -1.22
C ARG A 94 -0.35 -2.83 -0.71
N GLY A 95 -0.24 -4.12 -0.44
CA GLY A 95 -1.36 -4.94 0.02
C GLY A 95 -0.95 -6.02 1.00
N GLN A 96 -1.64 -6.14 2.12
CA GLN A 96 -1.48 -7.20 3.11
C GLN A 96 -2.65 -8.17 3.04
N ASP A 97 -2.36 -9.45 2.82
CA ASP A 97 -3.40 -10.46 2.68
C ASP A 97 -2.87 -11.88 2.94
N ARG A 98 -3.81 -12.84 2.99
CA ARG A 98 -3.49 -14.25 3.18
C ARG A 98 -3.48 -14.99 1.85
N VAL A 99 -2.53 -15.90 1.70
CA VAL A 99 -2.49 -16.87 0.60
C VAL A 99 -3.73 -17.75 0.68
N ALA A 100 -4.57 -17.73 -0.35
CA ALA A 100 -5.70 -18.63 -0.50
C ALA A 100 -5.27 -19.94 -1.18
N SER A 101 -4.50 -19.83 -2.27
CA SER A 101 -3.94 -20.97 -2.99
C SER A 101 -2.69 -20.59 -3.77
N LEU A 102 -1.95 -21.62 -4.20
CA LEU A 102 -0.72 -21.48 -4.98
C LEU A 102 -0.74 -22.45 -6.16
N ASP A 103 -0.42 -21.95 -7.35
CA ASP A 103 -0.23 -22.76 -8.56
C ASP A 103 1.01 -22.27 -9.32
N GLY A 104 2.12 -23.01 -9.21
CA GLY A 104 3.41 -22.60 -9.77
C GLY A 104 3.86 -21.25 -9.22
N ASN A 105 3.94 -20.24 -10.10
CA ASN A 105 4.28 -18.86 -9.78
C ASN A 105 3.07 -17.91 -9.74
N GLU A 106 1.85 -18.45 -9.66
CA GLU A 106 0.62 -17.71 -9.45
C GLU A 106 0.13 -17.90 -7.99
N LEU A 107 -0.03 -16.78 -7.29
CA LEU A 107 -0.62 -16.69 -5.95
C LEU A 107 -2.06 -16.19 -6.09
N THR A 108 -3.00 -16.92 -5.48
CA THR A 108 -4.33 -16.39 -5.23
C THR A 108 -4.39 -15.91 -3.79
N LEU A 109 -4.73 -14.64 -3.59
CA LEU A 109 -4.90 -14.01 -2.28
C LEU A 109 -6.39 -13.93 -1.93
N ALA A 110 -6.71 -13.98 -0.64
CA ALA A 110 -8.09 -14.08 -0.16
C ALA A 110 -8.99 -12.91 -0.59
N HIS A 111 -8.43 -11.69 -0.68
CA HIS A 111 -9.16 -10.45 -0.96
C HIS A 111 -8.51 -9.62 -2.08
N LEU A 112 -7.18 -9.69 -2.24
CA LEU A 112 -6.43 -8.92 -3.24
C LEU A 112 -6.43 -9.57 -4.64
N GLY A 113 -7.02 -10.76 -4.76
CA GLY A 113 -7.12 -11.49 -6.02
C GLY A 113 -5.83 -12.21 -6.42
N ARG A 114 -5.64 -12.39 -7.72
CA ARG A 114 -4.51 -13.16 -8.25
C ARG A 114 -3.32 -12.27 -8.59
N VAL A 115 -2.12 -12.77 -8.26
CA VAL A 115 -0.84 -12.15 -8.61
C VAL A 115 0.12 -13.21 -9.07
N THR A 116 0.90 -12.89 -10.10
CA THR A 116 2.03 -13.71 -10.54
C THR A 116 3.32 -13.05 -10.11
N TRP A 117 4.34 -13.85 -9.80
CA TRP A 117 5.69 -13.35 -9.58
C TRP A 117 6.70 -14.00 -10.53
N ASP A 118 7.83 -13.33 -10.74
CA ASP A 118 8.97 -13.83 -11.51
C ASP A 118 10.26 -13.75 -10.66
N GLU A 119 11.40 -14.09 -11.25
CA GLU A 119 12.70 -14.08 -10.57
C GLU A 119 13.18 -12.69 -10.10
N ARG A 120 12.52 -11.61 -10.52
CA ARG A 120 12.88 -10.22 -10.15
C ARG A 120 12.23 -9.76 -8.86
N VAL A 121 11.21 -10.49 -8.37
CA VAL A 121 10.53 -10.15 -7.12
C VAL A 121 11.47 -10.37 -5.95
N ALA A 122 11.67 -9.30 -5.17
CA ALA A 122 12.42 -9.34 -3.92
C ALA A 122 11.62 -10.10 -2.85
N TRP A 123 12.30 -10.98 -2.11
CA TRP A 123 11.72 -11.68 -0.97
C TRP A 123 12.26 -11.09 0.33
N VAL A 124 11.36 -10.76 1.25
CA VAL A 124 11.69 -10.25 2.59
C VAL A 124 11.18 -11.24 3.63
N ASN A 125 12.01 -11.54 4.63
CA ASN A 125 11.70 -12.47 5.73
C ASN A 125 11.31 -13.89 5.29
N GLY A 126 11.73 -14.32 4.10
CA GLY A 126 11.53 -15.68 3.63
C GLY A 126 11.77 -15.82 2.13
N SER A 127 11.11 -16.79 1.52
CA SER A 127 11.25 -17.15 0.12
C SER A 127 9.98 -17.79 -0.45
N ALA A 128 9.98 -18.07 -1.76
CA ALA A 128 8.88 -18.79 -2.39
C ALA A 128 8.60 -20.17 -1.75
N ALA A 129 9.59 -20.79 -1.10
CA ALA A 129 9.42 -22.08 -0.43
C ALA A 129 8.55 -22.02 0.84
N ASP A 130 8.38 -20.82 1.41
CA ASP A 130 7.62 -20.59 2.64
C ASP A 130 6.15 -20.26 2.40
N LEU A 131 5.77 -20.17 1.11
CA LEU A 131 4.39 -19.96 0.68
C LEU A 131 3.54 -21.20 0.99
N ALA A 132 2.46 -20.97 1.72
CA ALA A 132 1.46 -21.98 2.00
C ALA A 132 0.10 -21.31 2.17
N PRO A 133 -1.02 -22.01 1.89
CA PRO A 133 -2.35 -21.50 2.20
C PRO A 133 -2.45 -21.04 3.66
N GLY A 134 -3.06 -19.87 3.88
CA GLY A 134 -3.19 -19.21 5.17
C GLY A 134 -2.01 -18.32 5.57
N ARG A 135 -0.86 -18.44 4.90
CA ARG A 135 0.31 -17.58 5.16
C ARG A 135 -0.04 -16.13 4.88
N GLU A 136 0.34 -15.24 5.78
CA GLU A 136 0.15 -13.81 5.63
C GLU A 136 1.35 -13.17 4.94
N LEU A 137 1.05 -12.32 3.96
CA LEU A 137 2.03 -11.67 3.11
C LEU A 137 1.75 -10.18 3.05
N VAL A 138 2.81 -9.39 2.84
CA VAL A 138 2.70 -8.02 2.35
C VAL A 138 3.34 -7.95 0.97
N LEU A 139 2.59 -7.43 0.00
CA LEU A 139 2.99 -7.33 -1.39
C LEU A 139 3.18 -5.87 -1.76
N THR A 140 4.24 -5.58 -2.50
CA THR A 140 4.51 -4.25 -3.06
C THR A 140 4.59 -4.34 -4.58
N ARG A 141 3.86 -3.45 -5.26
CA ARG A 141 3.92 -3.26 -6.71
C ARG A 141 4.71 -2.00 -7.05
N ASP A 142 5.09 -1.84 -8.31
CA ASP A 142 5.62 -0.60 -8.85
C ASP A 142 4.51 0.30 -9.44
N GLY A 143 4.89 1.42 -10.05
CA GLY A 143 3.93 2.39 -10.63
C GLY A 143 3.24 1.88 -11.89
N ALA A 144 3.78 0.82 -12.50
CA ALA A 144 3.16 0.10 -13.61
C ALA A 144 2.26 -1.05 -13.12
N GLY A 145 2.17 -1.28 -11.81
CA GLY A 145 1.39 -2.36 -11.20
C GLY A 145 2.11 -3.71 -11.21
N VAL A 146 3.39 -3.76 -11.55
CA VAL A 146 4.20 -4.98 -11.53
C VAL A 146 4.58 -5.31 -10.10
N LEU A 147 4.43 -6.56 -9.68
CA LEU A 147 4.86 -7.01 -8.35
C LEU A 147 6.40 -6.94 -8.27
N ILE A 148 6.92 -6.29 -7.24
CA ILE A 148 8.37 -6.08 -7.04
C ILE A 148 8.89 -6.65 -5.73
N GLU A 149 8.02 -6.85 -4.73
CA GLU A 149 8.41 -7.37 -3.42
C GLU A 149 7.28 -8.20 -2.80
N ILE A 150 7.68 -9.29 -2.14
CA ILE A 150 6.84 -10.07 -1.23
C ILE A 150 7.57 -10.18 0.11
N LEU A 151 6.93 -9.66 1.16
CA LEU A 151 7.31 -9.84 2.55
C LEU A 151 6.46 -10.95 3.16
N ILE A 152 7.11 -11.93 3.77
CA ILE A 152 6.45 -13.00 4.52
C ILE A 152 6.32 -12.56 5.98
N VAL A 153 5.10 -12.44 6.47
CA VAL A 153 4.86 -12.02 7.85
C VAL A 153 5.24 -13.17 8.78
N ASN A 154 6.21 -12.93 9.65
CA ASN A 154 6.62 -13.89 10.66
C ASN A 154 5.69 -13.79 11.86
N PRO A 155 5.06 -14.89 12.30
CA PRO A 155 4.15 -14.88 13.44
C PRO A 155 4.84 -14.71 14.81
N GLU A 156 6.19 -14.68 14.84
CA GLU A 156 7.00 -14.53 16.07
C GLU A 156 7.54 -13.10 16.27
N GLU A 157 7.28 -12.19 15.35
CA GLU A 157 7.47 -10.73 15.50
C GLU A 157 6.13 -10.05 15.78
#